data_AF-A0A2D7A0M4-F1
#
_entry.id   AF-A0A2D7A0M4-F1
#
_cell.length_a   1.000
_cell.length_b   1.000
_cell.length_c   1.000
_cell.angle_alpha   90.00
_cell.angle_beta   90.00
_cell.angle_gamma   90.00
#
_symmetry.space_group_name_H-M   'P 1'
#
loop_
_entity.id
_entity.type
_entity.pdbx_description
1 polymer ?
#
loop_
_entity_poly.entity_id
_entity_poly.type
_entity_poly.pdbx_seq_one_letter_code
_entity_poly.pdbx_strand_id
1 'polypeptide(L)'
;MNNKAILLVNLGSPDTTNVPDVKRYLGEFLMDKYVIDVPFLIRFLLVKGIILNFRPKKSAEAYASIWWDEGSPLIVLSKRLQKLVQKDSKLPVGLAMRYANPSIKAGIEELLEKQPQCKEIFVFPLYPHYAMATTLTVLEKTREVVKKYFPQLKIKYIESYYDHPSYIDALANSIKKGLAGKKKKHLLFSFHGVPERHVRKTDPTKKHCMKVNNCCYSDCKEAHRYCYSHQVHRTARLVVEKLKLKEEDFTIAFQSRLGNDPWLSPATDATIERLAKEGIKDLAVACPAFVSDCLETLEEIGEEGEEIFHEHGGKNYTLIPCLNEDPAWVNTIHELIADKKLHLTL
;
A
#
# COMPACT_ATOMS: atom_id res chain seq x y z
N MET A 1 -29.25 13.98 11.64
CA MET A 1 -28.89 13.02 10.57
C MET A 1 -27.57 13.46 9.97
N ASN A 2 -26.54 12.62 9.98
CA ASN A 2 -25.22 12.98 9.44
C ASN A 2 -25.28 13.11 7.91
N ASN A 3 -24.81 14.22 7.36
CA ASN A 3 -24.72 14.42 5.90
C ASN A 3 -23.37 13.97 5.32
N LYS A 4 -22.66 13.08 6.05
CA LYS A 4 -21.30 12.67 5.71
C LYS A 4 -21.17 11.15 5.68
N ALA A 5 -20.24 10.66 4.87
CA ALA A 5 -19.87 9.25 4.81
C ALA A 5 -18.35 9.09 4.67
N ILE A 6 -17.86 7.88 4.89
CA ILE A 6 -16.46 7.49 4.72
C ILE A 6 -16.40 6.49 3.57
N LEU A 7 -15.46 6.66 2.65
CA LEU A 7 -15.15 5.69 1.61
C LEU A 7 -13.71 5.22 1.80
N LEU A 8 -13.54 3.99 2.27
CA LEU A 8 -12.22 3.34 2.30
C LEU A 8 -11.87 2.91 0.88
N VAL A 9 -10.66 3.21 0.42
CA VAL A 9 -10.22 2.85 -0.94
C VAL A 9 -8.91 2.06 -0.88
N ASN A 10 -8.93 0.82 -1.37
CA ASN A 10 -7.74 -0.02 -1.52
C ASN A 10 -7.38 -0.22 -3.00
N LEU A 11 -6.32 -0.98 -3.29
CA LEU A 11 -5.82 -1.20 -4.66
C LEU A 11 -6.82 -1.98 -5.51
N GLY A 12 -7.35 -3.05 -4.93
CA GLY A 12 -8.14 -4.05 -5.66
C GLY A 12 -7.31 -5.24 -6.08
N SER A 13 -8.04 -6.29 -6.47
CA SER A 13 -7.54 -7.61 -6.82
C SER A 13 -8.41 -8.17 -7.96
N PRO A 14 -7.95 -9.13 -8.77
CA PRO A 14 -8.83 -9.80 -9.72
C PRO A 14 -10.02 -10.47 -9.04
N ASP A 15 -11.13 -10.62 -9.78
CA ASP A 15 -12.37 -11.23 -9.26
C ASP A 15 -12.18 -12.72 -8.93
N THR A 16 -11.35 -13.42 -9.71
CA THR A 16 -10.99 -14.83 -9.52
C THR A 16 -9.53 -15.08 -9.91
N THR A 17 -9.02 -16.26 -9.60
CA THR A 17 -7.69 -16.73 -10.06
C THR A 17 -7.68 -17.12 -11.55
N ASN A 18 -8.83 -17.10 -12.24
CA ASN A 18 -8.86 -17.44 -13.66
C ASN A 18 -8.11 -16.41 -14.50
N VAL A 19 -7.30 -16.91 -15.44
CA VAL A 19 -6.46 -16.09 -16.33
C VAL A 19 -7.21 -14.93 -17.00
N PRO A 20 -8.46 -15.06 -17.49
CA PRO A 20 -9.20 -13.93 -18.08
C PRO A 20 -9.49 -12.79 -17.09
N ASP A 21 -9.81 -13.09 -15.84
CA ASP A 21 -10.10 -12.08 -14.81
C ASP A 21 -8.82 -11.40 -14.35
N VAL A 22 -7.74 -12.17 -14.16
CA VAL A 22 -6.38 -11.62 -13.92
C VAL A 22 -5.94 -10.72 -15.07
N LYS A 23 -6.16 -11.13 -16.32
CA LYS A 23 -5.85 -10.31 -17.51
C LYS A 23 -6.66 -9.02 -17.54
N ARG A 24 -7.94 -9.04 -17.14
CA ARG A 24 -8.79 -7.85 -17.04
C ARG A 24 -8.27 -6.88 -15.99
N TYR A 25 -8.00 -7.39 -14.77
CA TYR A 25 -7.42 -6.63 -13.67
C TYR A 25 -6.08 -5.98 -14.04
N LEU A 26 -5.11 -6.78 -14.49
CA LEU A 26 -3.80 -6.28 -14.94
C LEU A 26 -3.94 -5.28 -16.07
N GLY A 27 -4.92 -5.47 -16.95
CA GLY A 27 -5.20 -4.58 -18.06
C GLY A 27 -5.76 -3.22 -17.65
N GLU A 28 -6.48 -3.14 -16.53
CA GLU A 28 -6.91 -1.88 -15.93
C GLU A 28 -5.74 -1.22 -15.16
N PHE A 29 -5.08 -2.01 -14.31
CA PHE A 29 -3.98 -1.55 -13.44
C PHE A 29 -2.80 -1.00 -14.24
N LEU A 30 -2.24 -1.80 -15.16
CA LEU A 30 -1.02 -1.43 -15.89
C LEU A 30 -1.27 -0.38 -16.99
N MET A 31 -2.52 -0.18 -17.40
CA MET A 31 -2.88 0.91 -18.33
C MET A 31 -3.02 2.27 -17.64
N ASP A 32 -3.00 2.31 -16.31
CA ASP A 32 -3.01 3.56 -15.57
C ASP A 32 -1.69 4.33 -15.76
N LYS A 33 -1.81 5.61 -16.14
CA LYS A 33 -0.68 6.53 -16.34
C LYS A 33 0.08 6.87 -15.06
N TYR A 34 -0.52 6.62 -13.90
CA TYR A 34 0.13 6.83 -12.61
C TYR A 34 0.91 5.60 -12.14
N VAL A 35 0.67 4.43 -12.74
CA VAL A 35 1.42 3.18 -12.51
C VAL A 35 2.57 3.08 -13.51
N ILE A 36 2.24 3.10 -14.82
CA ILE A 36 3.23 3.14 -15.90
C ILE A 36 3.13 4.51 -16.58
N ASP A 37 4.04 5.41 -16.25
CA ASP A 37 3.97 6.83 -16.65
C ASP A 37 4.63 7.17 -17.99
N VAL A 38 4.79 6.18 -18.88
CA VAL A 38 5.21 6.38 -20.27
C VAL A 38 4.05 6.89 -21.15
N PRO A 39 4.31 7.51 -22.33
CA PRO A 39 3.26 7.99 -23.24
C PRO A 39 2.22 6.91 -23.58
N PHE A 40 0.97 7.31 -23.77
CA PHE A 40 -0.16 6.37 -23.93
C PHE A 40 0.05 5.31 -25.01
N LEU A 41 0.53 5.70 -26.20
CA LEU A 41 0.74 4.74 -27.30
C LEU A 41 1.82 3.70 -26.94
N ILE A 42 2.91 4.13 -26.31
CA ILE A 42 3.98 3.24 -25.84
C ILE A 42 3.43 2.31 -24.75
N ARG A 43 2.68 2.85 -23.78
CA ARG A 43 2.05 2.06 -22.72
C ARG A 43 1.06 1.04 -23.29
N PHE A 44 0.25 1.44 -24.26
CA PHE A 44 -0.73 0.57 -24.91
C PHE A 44 -0.03 -0.62 -25.59
N LEU A 45 0.99 -0.36 -26.40
CA LEU A 45 1.76 -1.41 -27.09
C LEU A 45 2.46 -2.33 -26.10
N LEU A 46 3.11 -1.78 -25.08
CA LEU A 46 3.78 -2.57 -24.03
C LEU A 46 2.78 -3.45 -23.28
N VAL A 47 1.68 -2.87 -22.78
CA VAL A 47 0.75 -3.58 -21.90
C VAL A 47 -0.13 -4.53 -22.70
N LYS A 48 -0.84 -4.05 -23.73
CA LYS A 48 -1.80 -4.86 -24.50
C LYS A 48 -1.11 -5.78 -25.51
N GLY A 49 0.05 -5.40 -26.03
CA GLY A 49 0.80 -6.19 -27.00
C GLY A 49 1.75 -7.22 -26.37
N ILE A 50 2.39 -6.90 -25.24
CA ILE A 50 3.39 -7.80 -24.62
C ILE A 50 2.86 -8.31 -23.29
N ILE A 51 2.71 -7.46 -22.28
CA ILE A 51 2.51 -7.90 -20.89
C ILE A 51 1.26 -8.76 -20.74
N LEU A 52 0.10 -8.34 -21.27
CA LEU A 52 -1.17 -9.06 -21.13
C LEU A 52 -1.27 -10.35 -21.97
N ASN A 53 -0.25 -10.68 -22.76
CA ASN A 53 -0.20 -11.95 -23.50
C ASN A 53 0.64 -13.03 -22.77
N PHE A 54 1.55 -12.63 -21.88
CA PHE A 54 2.44 -13.57 -21.19
C PHE A 54 2.25 -13.58 -19.66
N ARG A 55 2.10 -12.40 -19.05
CA ARG A 55 2.08 -12.26 -17.58
C ARG A 55 0.84 -12.85 -16.88
N PRO A 56 -0.39 -12.78 -17.43
CA PRO A 56 -1.57 -13.21 -16.70
C PRO A 56 -1.56 -14.66 -16.22
N LYS A 57 -0.90 -15.58 -16.95
CA LYS A 57 -0.82 -16.99 -16.54
C LYS A 57 0.00 -17.14 -15.25
N LYS A 58 1.20 -16.56 -15.21
CA LYS A 58 2.05 -16.60 -14.01
C LYS A 58 1.39 -15.88 -12.83
N SER A 59 0.80 -14.71 -13.06
CA SER A 59 0.08 -14.00 -12.00
C SER A 59 -1.13 -14.77 -11.49
N ALA A 60 -1.83 -15.53 -12.34
CA ALA A 60 -2.93 -16.39 -11.92
C ALA A 60 -2.46 -17.52 -11.00
N GLU A 61 -1.30 -18.13 -11.29
CA GLU A 61 -0.66 -19.15 -10.45
C GLU A 61 -0.29 -18.57 -9.08
N ALA A 62 0.34 -17.38 -9.05
CA ALA A 62 0.68 -16.68 -7.81
C ALA A 62 -0.57 -16.26 -6.99
N TYR A 63 -1.62 -15.75 -7.65
CA TYR A 63 -2.89 -15.49 -6.95
C TYR A 63 -3.53 -16.76 -6.40
N ALA A 64 -3.34 -17.90 -7.07
CA ALA A 64 -3.89 -19.18 -6.63
C ALA A 64 -3.18 -19.75 -5.40
N SER A 65 -1.87 -19.52 -5.20
CA SER A 65 -1.16 -20.02 -4.01
C SER A 65 -1.68 -19.38 -2.72
N ILE A 66 -2.10 -18.11 -2.77
CA ILE A 66 -2.56 -17.33 -1.61
C ILE A 66 -4.09 -17.16 -1.54
N TRP A 67 -4.86 -17.79 -2.43
CA TRP A 67 -6.31 -17.60 -2.48
C TRP A 67 -7.03 -18.23 -1.29
N TRP A 68 -7.99 -17.52 -0.68
CA TRP A 68 -8.83 -18.07 0.38
C TRP A 68 -10.18 -18.53 -0.17
N ASP A 69 -10.89 -19.35 0.60
CA ASP A 69 -12.24 -19.81 0.26
C ASP A 69 -13.20 -18.63 0.01
N GLU A 70 -13.04 -17.52 0.73
CA GLU A 70 -13.88 -16.33 0.55
C GLU A 70 -13.43 -15.39 -0.58
N GLY A 71 -12.26 -15.63 -1.19
CA GLY A 71 -11.70 -14.82 -2.28
C GLY A 71 -10.27 -14.33 -2.02
N SER A 72 -9.86 -13.31 -2.78
CA SER A 72 -8.54 -12.69 -2.59
C SER A 72 -8.37 -12.14 -1.17
N PRO A 73 -7.25 -12.43 -0.47
CA PRO A 73 -6.98 -11.92 0.88
C PRO A 73 -7.15 -10.40 1.00
N LEU A 74 -6.65 -9.62 0.03
CA LEU A 74 -6.79 -8.16 0.02
C LEU A 74 -8.27 -7.73 0.09
N ILE A 75 -9.14 -8.37 -0.70
CA ILE A 75 -10.57 -8.04 -0.76
C ILE A 75 -11.28 -8.50 0.51
N VAL A 76 -11.00 -9.73 0.97
CA VAL A 76 -11.61 -10.30 2.17
C VAL A 76 -11.25 -9.45 3.39
N LEU A 77 -9.96 -9.17 3.60
CA LEU A 77 -9.47 -8.34 4.70
C LEU A 77 -10.00 -6.92 4.63
N SER A 78 -10.06 -6.31 3.43
CA SER A 78 -10.65 -4.97 3.28
C SER A 78 -12.14 -4.95 3.65
N LYS A 79 -12.91 -5.98 3.29
CA LYS A 79 -14.32 -6.12 3.68
C LYS A 79 -14.49 -6.30 5.19
N ARG A 80 -13.63 -7.11 5.81
CA ARG A 80 -13.69 -7.31 7.26
C ARG A 80 -13.29 -6.04 8.02
N LEU A 81 -12.22 -5.37 7.58
CA LEU A 81 -11.82 -4.05 8.08
C LEU A 81 -12.95 -3.03 7.96
N GLN A 82 -13.61 -2.94 6.79
CA GLN A 82 -14.76 -2.04 6.60
C GLN A 82 -15.87 -2.32 7.61
N LYS A 83 -16.20 -3.58 7.89
CA LYS A 83 -17.22 -3.96 8.88
C LYS A 83 -16.83 -3.52 10.29
N LEU A 84 -15.55 -3.70 10.67
CA LEU A 84 -15.05 -3.28 11.98
C LEU A 84 -15.07 -1.76 12.13
N VAL A 85 -14.59 -1.01 11.13
CA VAL A 85 -14.66 0.46 11.12
C VAL A 85 -16.11 0.94 11.12
N GLN A 86 -17.03 0.28 10.41
CA GLN A 86 -18.45 0.63 10.44
C GLN A 86 -19.05 0.43 11.83
N LYS A 87 -18.69 -0.63 12.55
CA LYS A 87 -19.23 -0.94 13.88
C LYS A 87 -19.02 0.21 14.87
N ASP A 88 -17.86 0.84 14.82
CA ASP A 88 -17.47 1.92 15.74
C ASP A 88 -17.70 3.32 15.13
N SER A 89 -18.18 3.40 13.88
CA SER A 89 -18.50 4.65 13.17
C SER A 89 -19.97 5.05 13.29
N LYS A 90 -20.21 6.32 13.60
CA LYS A 90 -21.54 6.97 13.42
C LYS A 90 -21.80 7.43 11.97
N LEU A 91 -20.80 7.34 11.11
CA LEU A 91 -20.90 7.64 9.68
C LEU A 91 -21.03 6.33 8.89
N PRO A 92 -21.84 6.28 7.82
CA PRO A 92 -21.78 5.18 6.87
C PRO A 92 -20.37 5.03 6.31
N VAL A 93 -19.87 3.81 6.28
CA VAL A 93 -18.54 3.44 5.78
C VAL A 93 -18.72 2.52 4.58
N GLY A 94 -18.25 2.96 3.42
CA GLY A 94 -18.21 2.18 2.18
C GLY A 94 -16.80 1.68 1.90
N LEU A 95 -16.71 0.70 1.00
CA LEU A 95 -15.44 0.17 0.50
C LEU A 95 -15.42 0.26 -1.02
N ALA A 96 -14.30 0.71 -1.56
CA ALA A 96 -14.03 0.69 -2.98
C ALA A 96 -12.59 0.22 -3.25
N MET A 97 -12.38 -0.21 -4.48
CA MET A 97 -11.09 -0.54 -5.04
C MET A 97 -10.74 0.47 -6.13
N ARG A 98 -9.45 0.79 -6.24
CA ARG A 98 -8.95 1.58 -7.34
C ARG A 98 -9.14 0.81 -8.66
N TYR A 99 -8.82 -0.48 -8.68
CA TYR A 99 -8.94 -1.35 -9.84
C TYR A 99 -9.90 -2.52 -9.53
N ALA A 100 -10.62 -3.01 -10.54
CA ALA A 100 -11.64 -4.06 -10.40
C ALA A 100 -12.77 -3.70 -9.41
N ASN A 101 -13.26 -4.69 -8.65
CA ASN A 101 -14.51 -4.61 -7.88
C ASN A 101 -14.29 -4.65 -6.36
N PRO A 102 -15.13 -3.95 -5.57
CA PRO A 102 -16.13 -2.96 -6.01
C PRO A 102 -15.45 -1.67 -6.50
N SER A 103 -15.89 -1.10 -7.62
CA SER A 103 -15.33 0.16 -8.13
C SER A 103 -15.65 1.37 -7.22
N ILE A 104 -14.89 2.46 -7.34
CA ILE A 104 -15.19 3.73 -6.63
C ILE A 104 -16.61 4.22 -6.90
N LYS A 105 -17.12 4.05 -8.12
CA LYS A 105 -18.52 4.39 -8.44
C LYS A 105 -19.49 3.55 -7.61
N ALA A 106 -19.32 2.24 -7.63
CA ALA A 106 -20.18 1.31 -6.90
C ALA A 106 -20.13 1.56 -5.37
N GLY A 107 -18.94 1.83 -4.81
CA GLY A 107 -18.81 2.15 -3.39
C GLY A 107 -19.51 3.46 -2.99
N ILE A 108 -19.52 4.47 -3.87
CA ILE A 108 -20.29 5.70 -3.64
C ILE A 108 -21.80 5.44 -3.77
N GLU A 109 -22.24 4.65 -4.76
CA GLU A 109 -23.65 4.27 -4.91
C GLU A 109 -24.18 3.55 -3.68
N GLU A 110 -23.45 2.55 -3.17
CA GLU A 110 -23.81 1.84 -1.94
C GLU A 110 -23.94 2.79 -0.73
N LEU A 111 -23.04 3.78 -0.62
CA LEU A 111 -23.12 4.79 0.43
C LEU A 111 -24.36 5.68 0.31
N LEU A 112 -24.73 6.08 -0.92
CA LEU A 112 -25.90 6.91 -1.18
C LEU A 112 -27.21 6.13 -1.02
N GLU A 113 -27.22 4.83 -1.32
CA GLU A 113 -28.36 3.95 -1.05
C GLU A 113 -28.62 3.86 0.46
N LYS A 114 -27.57 3.70 1.27
CA LYS A 114 -27.67 3.67 2.75
C LYS A 114 -28.00 5.03 3.35
N GLN A 115 -27.54 6.12 2.72
CA GLN A 115 -27.66 7.48 3.24
C GLN A 115 -27.96 8.49 2.11
N PRO A 116 -29.21 8.54 1.60
CA PRO A 116 -29.57 9.39 0.45
C PRO A 116 -29.31 10.89 0.63
N GLN A 117 -29.27 11.35 1.89
CA GLN A 117 -28.99 12.73 2.29
C GLN A 117 -27.49 13.06 2.42
N CYS A 118 -26.59 12.14 2.06
CA CYS A 118 -25.16 12.38 2.11
C CYS A 118 -24.74 13.48 1.13
N LYS A 119 -23.92 14.42 1.61
CA LYS A 119 -23.42 15.58 0.85
C LYS A 119 -21.90 15.67 0.85
N GLU A 120 -21.22 15.02 1.80
CA GLU A 120 -19.76 15.06 1.94
C GLU A 120 -19.20 13.64 2.15
N ILE A 121 -18.23 13.21 1.34
CA ILE A 121 -17.56 11.92 1.52
C ILE A 121 -16.09 12.16 1.89
N PHE A 122 -15.65 11.54 2.98
CA PHE A 122 -14.24 11.39 3.33
C PHE A 122 -13.67 10.18 2.61
N VAL A 123 -12.83 10.41 1.60
CA VAL A 123 -12.10 9.36 0.89
C VAL A 123 -10.83 9.08 1.68
N PHE A 124 -10.73 7.85 2.18
CA PHE A 124 -9.59 7.36 2.94
C PHE A 124 -8.85 6.32 2.10
N PRO A 125 -7.76 6.70 1.41
CA PRO A 125 -6.89 5.71 0.77
C PRO A 125 -6.22 4.85 1.86
N LEU A 126 -6.29 3.53 1.72
CA LEU A 126 -5.66 2.57 2.63
C LEU A 126 -4.14 2.44 2.37
N TYR A 127 -3.47 3.59 2.15
CA TYR A 127 -2.04 3.69 1.89
C TYR A 127 -1.45 4.75 2.84
N PRO A 128 -0.54 4.37 3.75
CA PRO A 128 0.08 5.31 4.67
C PRO A 128 0.99 6.32 3.94
N HIS A 129 1.63 5.88 2.86
CA HIS A 129 2.64 6.63 2.11
C HIS A 129 2.08 7.15 0.78
N TYR A 130 2.43 8.39 0.43
CA TYR A 130 2.09 8.98 -0.85
C TYR A 130 2.89 8.35 -1.99
N ALA A 131 2.21 7.89 -3.03
CA ALA A 131 2.82 7.54 -4.31
C ALA A 131 1.86 7.81 -5.47
N MET A 132 2.43 7.99 -6.67
CA MET A 132 1.61 8.17 -7.89
C MET A 132 0.67 6.99 -8.10
N ALA A 133 1.21 5.78 -8.01
CA ALA A 133 0.52 4.52 -8.28
C ALA A 133 -0.55 4.14 -7.23
N THR A 134 -0.68 4.88 -6.12
CA THR A 134 -1.61 4.60 -5.03
C THR A 134 -2.49 5.81 -4.69
N THR A 135 -2.01 6.72 -3.84
CA THR A 135 -2.80 7.84 -3.31
C THR A 135 -3.23 8.81 -4.41
N LEU A 136 -2.33 9.18 -5.33
CA LEU A 136 -2.63 10.12 -6.42
C LEU A 136 -3.65 9.55 -7.40
N THR A 137 -3.49 8.29 -7.82
CA THR A 137 -4.44 7.68 -8.76
C THR A 137 -5.83 7.50 -8.15
N VAL A 138 -5.93 7.15 -6.85
CA VAL A 138 -7.21 7.13 -6.13
C VAL A 138 -7.87 8.49 -6.14
N LEU A 139 -7.11 9.55 -5.86
CA LEU A 139 -7.60 10.92 -5.85
C LEU A 139 -8.14 11.32 -7.23
N GLU A 140 -7.34 11.13 -8.28
CA GLU A 140 -7.72 11.51 -9.63
C GLU A 140 -8.90 10.69 -10.16
N LYS A 141 -8.94 9.39 -9.87
CA LYS A 141 -10.06 8.54 -10.28
C LYS A 141 -11.34 8.91 -9.54
N THR A 142 -11.25 9.17 -8.23
CA THR A 142 -12.42 9.58 -7.45
C THR A 142 -12.96 10.92 -7.93
N ARG A 143 -12.07 11.88 -8.25
CA ARG A 143 -12.47 13.16 -8.86
C ARG A 143 -13.18 12.98 -10.20
N GLU A 144 -12.65 12.11 -11.07
CA GLU A 144 -13.28 11.77 -12.36
C GLU A 144 -14.69 11.20 -12.17
N VAL A 145 -14.83 10.22 -11.27
CA VAL A 145 -16.11 9.54 -10.98
C VAL A 145 -17.12 10.52 -10.41
N VAL A 146 -16.73 11.31 -9.40
CA VAL A 146 -17.62 12.26 -8.73
C VAL A 146 -18.07 13.35 -9.69
N LYS A 147 -17.15 13.93 -10.47
CA LYS A 147 -17.51 14.94 -11.48
C LYS A 147 -18.52 14.40 -12.50
N LYS A 148 -18.40 13.13 -12.89
CA LYS A 148 -19.23 12.51 -13.92
C LYS A 148 -20.60 12.05 -13.41
N TYR A 149 -20.65 11.43 -12.23
CA TYR A 149 -21.85 10.73 -11.75
C TYR A 149 -22.48 11.35 -10.49
N PHE A 150 -21.70 12.11 -9.70
CA PHE A 150 -22.15 12.64 -8.41
C PHE A 150 -21.74 14.11 -8.20
N PRO A 151 -22.03 15.03 -9.14
CA PRO A 151 -21.55 16.42 -9.11
C PRO A 151 -22.01 17.21 -7.87
N GLN A 152 -23.04 16.74 -7.17
CA GLN A 152 -23.56 17.32 -5.93
C GLN A 152 -22.73 16.97 -4.68
N LEU A 153 -21.85 15.97 -4.74
CA LEU A 153 -21.06 15.51 -3.60
C LEU A 153 -19.80 16.34 -3.42
N LYS A 154 -19.57 16.76 -2.18
CA LYS A 154 -18.27 17.30 -1.75
C LYS A 154 -17.36 16.16 -1.32
N ILE A 155 -16.13 16.16 -1.80
CA ILE A 155 -15.14 15.15 -1.41
C ILE A 155 -14.03 15.79 -0.59
N LYS A 156 -13.67 15.12 0.50
CA LYS A 156 -12.46 15.41 1.27
C LYS A 156 -11.57 14.20 1.24
N TYR A 157 -10.30 14.40 0.89
CA TYR A 157 -9.32 13.32 0.86
C TYR A 157 -8.50 13.37 2.13
N ILE A 158 -8.23 12.20 2.70
CA ILE A 158 -7.28 12.05 3.79
C ILE A 158 -5.89 11.88 3.17
N GLU A 159 -4.95 12.74 3.56
CA GLU A 159 -3.54 12.67 3.10
C GLU A 159 -2.81 11.43 3.59
N SER A 160 -1.59 11.23 3.07
CA SER A 160 -0.63 10.28 3.62
C SER A 160 -0.41 10.54 5.12
N TYR A 161 -0.48 9.48 5.91
CA TYR A 161 -0.42 9.50 7.38
C TYR A 161 0.79 8.70 7.91
N TYR A 162 1.83 8.57 7.09
CA TYR A 162 3.03 7.76 7.30
C TYR A 162 3.77 7.99 8.63
N ASP A 163 3.69 9.19 9.20
CA ASP A 163 4.33 9.60 10.45
C ASP A 163 3.33 9.93 11.56
N HIS A 164 2.03 9.66 11.34
CA HIS A 164 1.02 9.92 12.34
C HIS A 164 1.23 9.01 13.57
N PRO A 165 1.28 9.56 14.80
CA PRO A 165 1.64 8.77 16.00
C PRO A 165 0.81 7.51 16.20
N SER A 166 -0.51 7.59 15.99
CA SER A 166 -1.42 6.44 16.13
C SER A 166 -1.13 5.32 15.14
N TYR A 167 -0.78 5.67 13.89
CA TYR A 167 -0.38 4.68 12.87
C TYR A 167 0.96 4.03 13.22
N ILE A 168 1.93 4.83 13.67
CA ILE A 168 3.22 4.30 14.14
C ILE A 168 3.03 3.36 15.33
N ASP A 169 2.17 3.71 16.28
CA ASP A 169 1.89 2.88 17.45
C ASP A 169 1.19 1.57 17.07
N ALA A 170 0.19 1.61 16.19
CA ALA A 170 -0.47 0.42 15.68
C ALA A 170 0.52 -0.52 14.96
N LEU A 171 1.37 0.04 14.09
CA LEU A 171 2.39 -0.70 13.35
C LEU A 171 3.47 -1.29 14.26
N ALA A 172 4.03 -0.50 15.18
CA ALA A 172 5.03 -0.97 16.13
C ALA A 172 4.46 -2.07 17.04
N ASN A 173 3.20 -1.95 17.47
CA ASN A 173 2.53 -2.98 18.26
C ASN A 173 2.32 -4.27 17.47
N SER A 174 1.90 -4.19 16.19
CA SER A 174 1.80 -5.37 15.32
C SER A 174 3.14 -6.07 15.15
N ILE A 175 4.20 -5.32 14.85
CA ILE A 175 5.56 -5.87 14.71
C ILE A 175 6.02 -6.50 16.03
N LYS A 176 5.81 -5.82 17.16
CA LYS A 176 6.15 -6.36 18.49
C LYS A 176 5.42 -7.68 18.78
N LYS A 177 4.14 -7.81 18.42
CA LYS A 177 3.38 -9.07 18.53
C LYS A 177 3.98 -10.15 17.62
N GLY A 178 4.29 -9.83 16.37
CA GLY A 178 4.90 -10.76 15.41
C GLY A 178 6.30 -11.26 15.80
N LEU A 179 7.02 -10.44 16.59
CA LEU A 179 8.32 -10.75 17.19
C LEU A 179 8.22 -11.40 18.58
N ALA A 180 7.03 -11.51 19.18
CA ALA A 180 6.89 -12.04 20.53
C ALA A 180 7.38 -13.50 20.61
N GLY A 181 8.09 -13.84 21.70
CA GLY A 181 8.62 -15.18 21.93
C GLY A 181 9.84 -15.57 21.06
N LYS A 182 10.29 -14.68 20.18
CA LYS A 182 11.40 -14.91 19.25
C LYS A 182 12.68 -14.20 19.75
N LYS A 183 13.79 -14.93 19.92
CA LYS A 183 15.08 -14.35 20.33
C LYS A 183 15.89 -13.93 19.10
N LYS A 184 16.53 -12.75 19.15
CA LYS A 184 17.52 -12.22 18.19
C LYS A 184 17.09 -12.28 16.71
N LYS A 185 16.10 -11.47 16.34
CA LYS A 185 15.65 -11.36 14.94
C LYS A 185 16.18 -10.10 14.28
N HIS A 186 16.75 -10.24 13.10
CA HIS A 186 16.94 -9.10 12.20
C HIS A 186 15.58 -8.72 11.63
N LEU A 187 15.20 -7.43 11.70
CA LEU A 187 13.95 -6.93 11.14
C LEU A 187 14.20 -6.30 9.77
N LEU A 188 13.64 -6.88 8.72
CA LEU A 188 13.63 -6.31 7.39
C LEU A 188 12.31 -5.57 7.14
N PHE A 189 12.38 -4.27 6.89
CA PHE A 189 11.26 -3.50 6.35
C PHE A 189 11.30 -3.56 4.83
N SER A 190 10.38 -4.31 4.23
CA SER A 190 10.21 -4.40 2.78
C SER A 190 9.10 -3.46 2.31
N PHE A 191 9.47 -2.37 1.66
CA PHE A 191 8.52 -1.43 1.05
C PHE A 191 8.35 -1.72 -0.44
N HIS A 192 7.18 -1.46 -1.02
CA HIS A 192 7.02 -1.60 -2.45
C HIS A 192 7.96 -0.62 -3.19
N GLY A 193 8.68 -1.13 -4.19
CA GLY A 193 9.59 -0.33 -4.98
C GLY A 193 8.84 0.74 -5.77
N VAL A 194 9.48 1.88 -5.98
CA VAL A 194 9.04 2.86 -6.97
C VAL A 194 10.23 3.28 -7.83
N PRO A 195 10.02 3.60 -9.12
CA PRO A 195 11.07 4.17 -9.94
C PRO A 195 11.56 5.50 -9.35
N GLU A 196 12.86 5.75 -9.33
CA GLU A 196 13.40 7.00 -8.79
C GLU A 196 12.85 8.24 -9.53
N ARG A 197 12.51 8.09 -10.81
CA ARG A 197 11.88 9.16 -11.58
C ARG A 197 10.54 9.59 -11.01
N HIS A 198 9.76 8.68 -10.39
CA HIS A 198 8.49 9.04 -9.75
C HIS A 198 8.76 9.91 -8.53
N VAL A 199 9.75 9.55 -7.71
CA VAL A 199 10.20 10.34 -6.56
C VAL A 199 10.64 11.75 -6.98
N ARG A 200 11.41 11.87 -8.07
CA ARG A 200 11.80 13.18 -8.64
C ARG A 200 10.60 13.96 -9.21
N LYS A 201 9.63 13.27 -9.80
CA LYS A 201 8.47 13.86 -10.47
C LYS A 201 7.47 14.42 -9.48
N THR A 202 7.28 13.75 -8.34
CA THR A 202 6.33 14.18 -7.30
C THR A 202 6.86 15.27 -6.40
N ASP A 203 8.19 15.48 -6.33
CA ASP A 203 8.80 16.61 -5.63
C ASP A 203 8.27 17.95 -6.20
N PRO A 204 7.51 18.75 -5.43
CA PRO A 204 7.00 20.04 -5.89
C PRO A 204 8.12 21.06 -6.12
N THR A 205 9.21 20.97 -5.35
CA THR A 205 10.36 21.88 -5.44
C THR A 205 11.19 21.65 -6.69
N LYS A 206 11.09 20.45 -7.29
CA LYS A 206 11.89 19.94 -8.41
C LYS A 206 13.40 19.94 -8.15
N LYS A 207 13.87 20.21 -6.93
CA LYS A 207 15.28 20.46 -6.63
C LYS A 207 15.79 19.67 -5.43
N HIS A 208 14.95 18.89 -4.75
CA HIS A 208 15.29 18.28 -3.48
C HIS A 208 15.42 16.77 -3.56
N CYS A 209 14.35 16.05 -3.90
CA CYS A 209 14.32 14.60 -3.81
C CYS A 209 15.22 13.96 -4.86
N MET A 210 16.14 13.09 -4.42
CA MET A 210 17.19 12.47 -5.25
C MET A 210 18.15 13.49 -5.92
N LYS A 211 18.22 14.72 -5.40
CA LYS A 211 19.08 15.79 -5.95
C LYS A 211 20.03 16.40 -4.91
N VAL A 212 19.75 16.20 -3.63
CA VAL A 212 20.61 16.62 -2.52
C VAL A 212 21.05 15.43 -1.68
N ASN A 213 22.23 15.54 -1.07
CA ASN A 213 22.76 14.52 -0.17
C ASN A 213 21.80 14.32 1.02
N ASN A 214 21.54 13.06 1.37
CA ASN A 214 20.64 12.70 2.47
C ASN A 214 19.25 13.37 2.37
N CYS A 215 18.71 13.54 1.15
CA CYS A 215 17.42 14.21 0.94
C CYS A 215 16.29 13.64 1.81
N CYS A 216 16.24 12.33 2.06
CA CYS A 216 15.23 11.72 2.93
C CYS A 216 15.35 12.15 4.41
N TYR A 217 16.47 12.76 4.81
CA TYR A 217 16.79 13.09 6.19
C TYR A 217 17.08 14.58 6.43
N SER A 218 17.20 15.37 5.37
CA SER A 218 17.29 16.84 5.43
C SER A 218 15.91 17.48 5.60
N ASP A 219 15.80 18.63 6.26
CA ASP A 219 14.51 19.32 6.42
C ASP A 219 13.99 19.93 5.11
N CYS A 220 12.95 19.33 4.52
CA CYS A 220 12.21 19.91 3.40
C CYS A 220 10.74 19.48 3.40
N LYS A 221 9.93 20.10 4.26
CA LYS A 221 8.51 19.73 4.45
C LYS A 221 7.70 19.74 3.15
N GLU A 222 7.98 20.68 2.25
CA GLU A 222 7.28 20.80 0.96
C GLU A 222 7.54 19.58 0.06
N ALA A 223 8.81 19.17 -0.09
CA ALA A 223 9.16 17.99 -0.88
C ALA A 223 8.72 16.69 -0.22
N HIS A 224 8.95 16.59 1.10
CA HIS A 224 8.67 15.41 1.90
C HIS A 224 7.19 15.03 1.97
N ARG A 225 6.29 16.02 1.86
CA ARG A 225 4.83 15.79 1.78
C ARG A 225 4.43 14.86 0.63
N TYR A 226 5.21 14.79 -0.45
CA TYR A 226 4.93 13.98 -1.64
C TYR A 226 6.08 13.06 -2.06
N CYS A 227 7.04 12.83 -1.16
CA CYS A 227 8.21 11.99 -1.43
C CYS A 227 8.06 10.61 -0.80
N TYR A 228 7.66 9.60 -1.59
CA TYR A 228 7.52 8.22 -1.12
C TYR A 228 8.76 7.72 -0.35
N SER A 229 9.95 7.95 -0.92
CA SER A 229 11.21 7.53 -0.31
C SER A 229 11.41 8.15 1.08
N HIS A 230 11.19 9.45 1.25
CA HIS A 230 11.28 10.07 2.58
C HIS A 230 10.28 9.44 3.55
N GLN A 231 9.03 9.29 3.11
CA GLN A 231 7.93 8.84 3.97
C GLN A 231 8.17 7.43 4.51
N VAL A 232 8.60 6.49 3.67
CA VAL A 232 8.88 5.11 4.11
C VAL A 232 10.07 5.03 5.07
N HIS A 233 11.14 5.80 4.81
CA HIS A 233 12.29 5.88 5.72
C HIS A 233 11.89 6.52 7.06
N ARG A 234 11.02 7.53 7.04
CA ARG A 234 10.50 8.16 8.25
C ARG A 234 9.63 7.19 9.06
N THR A 235 8.73 6.44 8.42
CA THR A 235 7.94 5.40 9.08
C THR A 235 8.83 4.36 9.75
N ALA A 236 9.80 3.80 9.01
CA ALA A 236 10.72 2.79 9.55
C ALA A 236 11.48 3.31 10.78
N ARG A 237 12.01 4.55 10.72
CA ARG A 237 12.70 5.18 11.85
C ARG A 237 11.82 5.33 13.09
N LEU A 238 10.61 5.87 12.93
CA LEU A 238 9.70 6.06 14.06
C LEU A 238 9.27 4.73 14.69
N VAL A 239 9.11 3.68 13.89
CA VAL A 239 8.85 2.33 14.39
C VAL A 239 10.05 1.76 15.12
N VAL A 240 11.26 1.88 14.55
CA VAL A 240 12.53 1.45 15.17
C VAL A 240 12.73 2.12 16.54
N GLU A 241 12.48 3.43 16.62
CA GLU A 241 12.53 4.20 17.87
C GLU A 241 11.55 3.64 18.93
N LYS A 242 10.30 3.33 18.53
CA LYS A 242 9.29 2.75 19.42
C LYS A 242 9.66 1.34 19.90
N LEU A 243 10.26 0.54 19.02
CA LEU A 243 10.70 -0.82 19.32
C LEU A 243 12.05 -0.87 20.05
N LYS A 244 12.76 0.27 20.12
CA LYS A 244 14.11 0.40 20.69
C LYS A 244 15.11 -0.54 20.01
N LEU A 245 14.98 -0.70 18.70
CA LEU A 245 15.93 -1.49 17.90
C LEU A 245 17.19 -0.67 17.64
N LYS A 246 18.34 -1.35 17.55
CA LYS A 246 19.60 -0.71 17.16
C LYS A 246 19.76 -0.72 15.64
N GLU A 247 20.69 0.08 15.11
CA GLU A 247 20.93 0.16 13.66
C GLU A 247 21.34 -1.19 13.06
N GLU A 248 22.03 -2.04 13.81
CA GLU A 248 22.42 -3.38 13.38
C GLU A 248 21.27 -4.40 13.37
N ASP A 249 20.13 -4.10 14.01
CA ASP A 249 19.01 -5.04 14.18
C ASP A 249 17.96 -4.91 13.07
N PHE A 250 18.10 -3.96 12.13
CA PHE A 250 17.12 -3.78 11.04
C PHE A 250 17.73 -3.37 9.70
N THR A 251 16.98 -3.63 8.62
CA THR A 251 17.31 -3.18 7.26
C THR A 251 16.05 -2.63 6.59
N ILE A 252 16.21 -1.66 5.70
CA ILE A 252 15.14 -1.19 4.80
C ILE A 252 15.50 -1.65 3.38
N ALA A 253 14.54 -2.24 2.67
CA ALA A 253 14.68 -2.66 1.28
C ALA A 253 13.38 -2.44 0.49
N PHE A 254 13.48 -2.60 -0.83
CA PHE A 254 12.41 -2.33 -1.77
C PHE A 254 12.11 -3.53 -2.68
N GLN A 255 10.86 -4.00 -2.65
CA GLN A 255 10.35 -5.16 -3.40
C GLN A 255 9.72 -4.75 -4.76
N SER A 256 9.29 -5.74 -5.55
CA SER A 256 8.42 -5.59 -6.72
C SER A 256 8.89 -4.58 -7.78
N ARG A 257 10.06 -4.82 -8.38
CA ARG A 257 10.61 -3.95 -9.45
C ARG A 257 10.23 -4.44 -10.84
N LEU A 258 10.12 -3.51 -11.79
CA LEU A 258 9.79 -3.83 -13.17
C LEU A 258 10.61 -3.01 -14.18
N GLY A 259 11.16 -3.69 -15.19
CA GLY A 259 11.91 -3.06 -16.27
C GLY A 259 13.28 -2.52 -15.83
N ASN A 260 13.89 -1.71 -16.70
CA ASN A 260 15.31 -1.36 -16.59
C ASN A 260 15.59 0.05 -16.04
N ASP A 261 14.55 0.80 -15.68
CA ASP A 261 14.74 2.12 -15.07
C ASP A 261 15.35 2.00 -13.67
N PRO A 262 16.07 3.01 -13.15
CA PRO A 262 16.51 3.01 -11.76
C PRO A 262 15.32 3.00 -10.78
N TRP A 263 15.35 2.05 -9.83
CA TRP A 263 14.38 1.89 -8.74
C TRP A 263 15.04 2.20 -7.40
N LEU A 264 14.21 2.51 -6.40
CA LEU A 264 14.69 2.61 -5.01
C LEU A 264 15.40 1.33 -4.57
N SER A 265 16.54 1.48 -3.90
CA SER A 265 17.46 0.41 -3.50
C SER A 265 17.76 0.45 -1.99
N PRO A 266 18.16 -0.67 -1.38
CA PRO A 266 18.47 -2.00 -1.96
C PRO A 266 17.22 -2.83 -2.32
N ALA A 267 17.41 -3.90 -3.11
CA ALA A 267 16.33 -4.81 -3.52
C ALA A 267 15.98 -5.77 -2.40
N THR A 268 14.70 -6.07 -2.17
CA THR A 268 14.31 -6.95 -1.06
C THR A 268 14.86 -8.37 -1.24
N ASP A 269 14.67 -8.98 -2.41
CA ASP A 269 15.22 -10.28 -2.80
C ASP A 269 16.75 -10.38 -2.54
N ALA A 270 17.52 -9.46 -3.12
CA ALA A 270 18.97 -9.41 -2.93
C ALA A 270 19.38 -9.11 -1.48
N THR A 271 18.55 -8.38 -0.73
CA THR A 271 18.80 -8.09 0.69
C THR A 271 18.57 -9.33 1.54
N ILE A 272 17.53 -10.11 1.28
CA ILE A 272 17.26 -11.37 1.97
C ILE A 272 18.43 -12.34 1.76
N GLU A 273 18.84 -12.53 0.51
CA GLU A 273 20.00 -13.34 0.14
C GLU A 273 21.26 -12.89 0.89
N ARG A 274 21.57 -11.59 0.85
CA ARG A 274 22.74 -11.01 1.52
C ARG A 274 22.73 -11.26 3.02
N LEU A 275 21.60 -11.01 3.70
CA LEU A 275 21.47 -11.21 5.14
C LEU A 275 21.68 -12.68 5.52
N ALA A 276 21.15 -13.62 4.75
CA ALA A 276 21.38 -15.06 4.96
C ALA A 276 22.87 -15.42 4.84
N LYS A 277 23.55 -14.93 3.79
CA LYS A 277 24.99 -15.13 3.55
C LYS A 277 25.88 -14.50 4.63
N GLU A 278 25.46 -13.37 5.20
CA GLU A 278 26.12 -12.71 6.33
C GLU A 278 25.94 -13.45 7.66
N GLY A 279 25.13 -14.53 7.67
CA GLY A 279 24.98 -15.41 8.82
C GLY A 279 23.74 -15.14 9.66
N ILE A 280 22.85 -14.22 9.26
CA ILE A 280 21.55 -14.04 9.91
C ILE A 280 20.75 -15.34 9.77
N LYS A 281 20.38 -15.94 10.91
CA LYS A 281 19.59 -17.19 10.94
C LYS A 281 18.11 -16.96 11.20
N ASP A 282 17.76 -15.83 11.79
CA ASP A 282 16.40 -15.47 12.20
C ASP A 282 16.02 -14.12 11.57
N LEU A 283 15.19 -14.18 10.53
CA LEU A 283 14.70 -13.00 9.82
C LEU A 283 13.22 -12.81 10.13
N ALA A 284 12.83 -11.57 10.40
CA ALA A 284 11.43 -11.15 10.36
C ALA A 284 11.28 -10.07 9.29
N VAL A 285 10.23 -10.16 8.50
CA VAL A 285 9.96 -9.21 7.41
C VAL A 285 8.60 -8.55 7.64
N ALA A 286 8.57 -7.22 7.60
CA ALA A 286 7.36 -6.42 7.66
C ALA A 286 7.18 -5.65 6.35
N CYS A 287 5.93 -5.44 5.93
CA CYS A 287 5.58 -4.73 4.71
C CYS A 287 4.73 -3.47 4.98
N PRO A 288 5.28 -2.39 5.58
CA PRO A 288 4.47 -1.31 6.14
C PRO A 288 3.76 -0.42 5.11
N ALA A 289 4.13 -0.51 3.83
CA ALA A 289 3.43 0.17 2.74
C ALA A 289 2.01 -0.37 2.51
N PHE A 290 1.70 -1.55 3.05
CA PHE A 290 0.41 -2.21 2.95
C PHE A 290 -0.25 -2.28 4.34
N VAL A 291 -1.56 -2.05 4.39
CA VAL A 291 -2.36 -2.22 5.61
C VAL A 291 -3.24 -3.46 5.59
N SER A 292 -3.26 -4.18 4.46
CA SER A 292 -3.95 -5.46 4.30
C SER A 292 -3.05 -6.40 3.53
N ASP A 293 -2.99 -7.65 3.95
CA ASP A 293 -2.21 -8.66 3.24
C ASP A 293 -2.75 -8.87 1.82
N CYS A 294 -1.83 -9.05 0.88
CA CYS A 294 -2.08 -9.12 -0.55
C CYS A 294 -1.07 -10.01 -1.25
N LEU A 295 -1.10 -10.04 -2.58
CA LEU A 295 -0.18 -10.86 -3.38
C LEU A 295 1.27 -10.52 -3.04
N GLU A 296 1.60 -9.23 -3.02
CA GLU A 296 2.96 -8.75 -2.75
C GLU A 296 3.45 -9.12 -1.33
N THR A 297 2.56 -9.25 -0.34
CA THR A 297 2.99 -9.59 1.02
C THR A 297 3.03 -11.09 1.28
N LEU A 298 2.02 -11.83 0.82
CA LEU A 298 1.89 -13.26 1.10
C LEU A 298 2.70 -14.12 0.15
N GLU A 299 2.71 -13.80 -1.14
CA GLU A 299 3.40 -14.62 -2.16
C GLU A 299 4.84 -14.14 -2.34
N GLU A 300 5.05 -12.90 -2.81
CA GLU A 300 6.40 -12.37 -3.09
C GLU A 300 7.28 -12.34 -1.83
N ILE A 301 6.75 -11.87 -0.69
CA ILE A 301 7.54 -11.81 0.56
C ILE A 301 7.35 -13.05 1.43
N GLY A 302 6.15 -13.63 1.48
CA GLY A 302 5.87 -14.76 2.35
C GLY A 302 6.39 -16.08 1.81
N GLU A 303 6.24 -16.35 0.51
CA GLU A 303 6.65 -17.60 -0.13
C GLU A 303 8.03 -17.45 -0.78
N GLU A 304 8.19 -16.59 -1.79
CA GLU A 304 9.46 -16.44 -2.52
C GLU A 304 10.57 -15.92 -1.61
N GLY A 305 10.28 -14.92 -0.77
CA GLY A 305 11.24 -14.38 0.20
C GLY A 305 11.72 -15.41 1.23
N GLU A 306 10.85 -16.31 1.69
CA GLU A 306 11.22 -17.39 2.61
C GLU A 306 12.12 -18.42 1.92
N GLU A 307 11.79 -18.79 0.68
CA GLU A 307 12.60 -19.69 -0.15
C GLU A 307 14.02 -19.14 -0.33
N ILE A 308 14.15 -17.88 -0.78
CA ILE A 308 15.45 -17.21 -0.96
C ILE A 308 16.27 -17.24 0.34
N PHE A 309 15.63 -16.97 1.49
CA PHE A 309 16.32 -16.95 2.79
C PHE A 309 16.87 -18.32 3.15
N HIS A 310 16.10 -19.39 2.95
CA HIS A 310 16.49 -20.75 3.28
C HIS A 310 17.56 -21.31 2.32
N GLU A 311 17.43 -21.06 1.02
CA GLU A 311 18.44 -21.47 0.02
C GLU A 311 19.84 -20.92 0.33
N HIS A 312 19.89 -19.73 0.93
CA HIS A 312 21.14 -19.04 1.26
C HIS A 312 21.58 -19.24 2.72
N GLY A 313 20.99 -20.20 3.43
CA GLY A 313 21.45 -20.66 4.74
C GLY A 313 20.81 -19.98 5.95
N GLY A 314 19.74 -19.20 5.74
CA GLY A 314 18.81 -18.78 6.79
C GLY A 314 18.09 -19.98 7.42
N LYS A 315 17.45 -19.79 8.58
CA LYS A 315 16.76 -20.90 9.29
C LYS A 315 15.31 -20.60 9.64
N ASN A 316 15.07 -19.46 10.27
CA ASN A 316 13.76 -19.08 10.77
C ASN A 316 13.31 -17.81 10.05
N TYR A 317 12.33 -17.95 9.16
CA TYR A 317 11.68 -16.82 8.53
C TYR A 317 10.39 -16.45 9.28
N THR A 318 9.99 -15.19 9.21
CA THR A 318 8.71 -14.74 9.78
C THR A 318 8.21 -13.58 8.96
N LEU A 319 7.15 -13.81 8.21
CA LEU A 319 6.32 -12.72 7.72
C LEU A 319 5.51 -12.13 8.89
N ILE A 320 5.67 -10.84 9.13
CA ILE A 320 4.82 -10.08 10.05
C ILE A 320 3.57 -9.69 9.26
N PRO A 321 2.36 -10.08 9.71
CA PRO A 321 1.14 -9.75 8.99
C PRO A 321 0.97 -8.24 8.88
N CYS A 322 0.31 -7.80 7.80
CA CYS A 322 -0.15 -6.42 7.72
C CYS A 322 -1.11 -6.09 8.86
N LEU A 323 -1.45 -4.80 9.01
CA LEU A 323 -2.37 -4.36 10.06
C LEU A 323 -3.74 -5.05 10.00
N ASN A 324 -4.19 -5.43 8.80
CA ASN A 324 -5.38 -6.25 8.56
C ASN A 324 -6.59 -5.74 9.35
N GLU A 325 -7.00 -6.52 10.34
CA GLU A 325 -8.15 -6.30 11.21
C GLU A 325 -7.75 -5.92 12.64
N ASP A 326 -6.47 -5.55 12.87
CA ASP A 326 -5.96 -5.24 14.22
C ASP A 326 -6.80 -4.11 14.85
N PRO A 327 -7.33 -4.29 16.07
CA PRO A 327 -8.16 -3.28 16.71
C PRO A 327 -7.48 -1.91 16.88
N ALA A 328 -6.15 -1.89 17.06
CA ALA A 328 -5.41 -0.63 17.11
C ALA A 328 -5.48 0.10 15.77
N TRP A 329 -5.39 -0.62 14.65
CA TRP A 329 -5.53 -0.06 13.31
C TRP A 329 -6.95 0.45 13.04
N VAL A 330 -7.98 -0.28 13.45
CA VAL A 330 -9.38 0.17 13.35
C VAL A 330 -9.56 1.51 14.08
N ASN A 331 -9.06 1.62 15.30
CA ASN A 331 -9.08 2.86 16.07
C ASN A 331 -8.29 3.99 15.40
N THR A 332 -7.10 3.69 14.88
CA THR A 332 -6.29 4.65 14.13
C THR A 332 -7.05 5.23 12.92
N ILE A 333 -7.80 4.42 12.17
CA ILE A 333 -8.61 4.93 11.04
C ILE A 333 -9.61 5.99 11.53
N HIS A 334 -10.31 5.75 12.64
CA HIS A 334 -11.24 6.73 13.20
C HIS A 334 -10.54 8.03 13.61
N GLU A 335 -9.38 7.94 14.25
CA GLU A 335 -8.57 9.09 14.65
C GLU A 335 -8.11 9.90 13.43
N LEU A 336 -7.58 9.24 12.41
CA LEU A 336 -7.10 9.87 11.18
C LEU A 336 -8.24 10.58 10.42
N ILE A 337 -9.42 9.98 10.35
CA ILE A 337 -10.60 10.60 9.74
C ILE A 337 -11.07 11.81 10.55
N ALA A 338 -10.95 11.77 11.87
CA ALA A 338 -11.29 12.90 12.74
C ALA A 338 -10.27 14.04 12.68
N ASP A 339 -9.00 13.77 12.33
CA ASP A 339 -7.95 14.78 12.24
C ASP A 339 -8.12 15.68 11.01
N LYS A 340 -8.66 16.88 11.25
CA LYS A 340 -8.87 17.91 10.23
C LYS A 340 -7.59 18.38 9.55
N LYS A 341 -6.41 18.18 10.15
CA LYS A 341 -5.12 18.56 9.54
C LYS A 341 -4.76 17.69 8.34
N LEU A 342 -5.31 16.47 8.29
CA LEU A 342 -5.13 15.53 7.17
C LEU A 342 -6.16 15.73 6.06
N HIS A 343 -7.13 16.63 6.23
CA HIS A 343 -8.21 16.82 5.25
C HIS A 343 -7.75 17.74 4.12
N LEU A 344 -7.52 17.18 2.94
CA LEU A 344 -7.44 17.93 1.71
C LEU A 344 -8.83 18.23 1.17
N THR A 345 -9.09 19.52 0.95
CA THR A 345 -10.20 19.96 0.10
C THR A 345 -9.65 20.15 -1.29
N LEU A 346 -10.22 19.43 -2.27
CA LEU A 346 -9.89 19.62 -3.69
C LEU A 346 -10.67 20.76 -4.31
#